data_AF-A0A0F9RX45-F1
#
_entry.id   AF-A0A0F9RX45-F1
#
_cell.length_a   1.000
_cell.length_b   1.000
_cell.length_c   1.000
_cell.angle_alpha   90.00
_cell.angle_beta   90.00
_cell.angle_gamma   90.00
#
_symmetry.space_group_name_H-M   'P 1'
#
loop_
_entity.id
_entity.type
_entity.pdbx_description
1 polymer ?
#
loop_
_entity_poly.entity_id
_entity_poly.type
_entity_poly.pdbx_seq_one_letter_code
_entity_poly.pdbx_strand_id
1 'polypeptide(L)'
;MRTITEKFANRLEAQAKEAELQGLSKVADHLSNIIKDHDTRETGASYTYAEDDFKTDVEKKLWEGVVRATDFFDCDMDAAEMQDVVSKLAKHLIDEVRIKGGVRHGVGAYEPNVPGERLERVTIEVEEPADAELLSFGKDILKACSVAMSEAEKGN
;
A
#
# COMPACT_ATOMS: atom_id res chain seq x y z
N MET A 1 13.07 13.22 -2.65
CA MET A 1 12.89 12.63 -1.30
C MET A 1 11.95 11.46 -1.44
N ARG A 2 12.16 10.36 -0.70
CA ARG A 2 11.42 9.11 -0.89
C ARG A 2 10.03 9.25 -0.28
N THR A 3 8.99 9.03 -1.07
CA THR A 3 7.61 9.31 -0.67
C THR A 3 6.78 8.02 -0.63
N ILE A 4 5.89 7.91 0.35
CA ILE A 4 4.79 6.94 0.36
C ILE A 4 3.48 7.62 -0.07
N THR A 5 2.52 6.88 -0.61
CA THR A 5 1.21 7.47 -0.94
C THR A 5 0.41 7.72 0.35
N GLU A 6 -0.42 8.76 0.35
CA GLU A 6 -1.36 9.04 1.46
C GLU A 6 -2.23 7.82 1.80
N LYS A 7 -2.76 7.13 0.78
CA LYS A 7 -3.54 5.90 0.99
C LYS A 7 -2.73 4.82 1.72
N PHE A 8 -1.44 4.71 1.46
CA PHE A 8 -0.59 3.75 2.15
C PHE A 8 -0.23 4.21 3.56
N ALA A 9 0.12 5.49 3.75
CA ALA A 9 0.38 6.07 5.06
C ALA A 9 -0.82 5.87 6.02
N ASN A 10 -2.04 6.17 5.56
CA ASN A 10 -3.27 5.99 6.33
C ASN A 10 -3.51 4.52 6.71
N ARG A 11 -3.16 3.58 5.82
CA ARG A 11 -3.26 2.14 6.11
C ARG A 11 -2.24 1.71 7.17
N LEU A 12 -1.00 2.17 7.07
CA LEU A 12 0.03 1.88 8.06
C LEU A 12 -0.35 2.45 9.43
N GLU A 13 -0.95 3.65 9.48
CA GLU A 13 -1.41 4.25 10.73
C GLU A 13 -2.53 3.42 11.37
N ALA A 14 -3.51 2.98 10.57
CA ALA A 14 -4.57 2.11 11.05
C ALA A 14 -4.03 0.77 11.59
N GLN A 15 -3.07 0.17 10.89
CA GLN A 15 -2.42 -1.08 11.30
C GLN A 15 -1.54 -0.90 12.55
N ALA A 16 -0.88 0.24 12.70
CA ALA A 16 -0.12 0.57 13.90
C ALA A 16 -1.05 0.66 15.13
N LYS A 17 -2.19 1.35 15.00
CA LYS A 17 -3.21 1.44 16.06
C LYS A 17 -3.81 0.07 16.39
N GLU A 18 -4.09 -0.75 15.39
CA GLU A 18 -4.59 -2.12 15.61
C GLU A 18 -3.55 -2.97 16.36
N ALA A 19 -2.28 -2.91 15.95
CA ALA A 19 -1.20 -3.61 16.63
C ALA A 19 -1.03 -3.15 18.08
N GLU A 20 -1.15 -1.84 18.36
CA GLU A 20 -1.13 -1.27 19.71
C GLU A 20 -2.27 -1.83 20.57
N LEU A 21 -3.50 -1.84 20.04
CA LEU A 21 -4.68 -2.40 20.72
C LEU A 21 -4.54 -3.90 21.02
N GLN A 22 -3.82 -4.64 20.19
CA GLN A 22 -3.51 -6.06 20.38
C GLN A 22 -2.30 -6.31 21.30
N GLY A 23 -1.64 -5.25 21.81
CA GLY A 23 -0.45 -5.36 22.65
C GLY A 23 0.85 -5.65 21.89
N LEU A 24 0.85 -5.52 20.56
CA LEU A 24 2.01 -5.71 19.69
C LEU A 24 2.82 -4.40 19.55
N SER A 25 3.30 -3.86 20.68
CA SER A 25 3.94 -2.53 20.75
C SER A 25 5.11 -2.36 19.79
N LYS A 26 5.99 -3.36 19.65
CA LYS A 26 7.13 -3.30 18.70
C LYS A 26 6.69 -3.14 17.25
N VAL A 27 5.56 -3.76 16.87
CA VAL A 27 5.01 -3.67 15.52
C VAL A 27 4.39 -2.29 15.32
N ALA A 28 3.62 -1.82 16.30
CA ALA A 28 3.04 -0.47 16.29
C ALA A 28 4.12 0.62 16.16
N ASP A 29 5.19 0.52 16.94
CA ASP A 29 6.33 1.45 16.91
C ASP A 29 7.03 1.42 15.54
N HIS A 30 7.27 0.24 15.01
CA HIS A 30 7.95 0.07 13.73
C HIS A 30 7.15 0.70 12.58
N LEU A 31 5.84 0.41 12.49
CA LEU A 31 4.95 0.98 11.47
C LEU A 31 4.85 2.50 11.62
N SER A 32 4.76 3.01 12.85
CA SER A 32 4.71 4.46 13.12
C SER A 32 5.99 5.18 12.71
N ASN A 33 7.17 4.56 12.90
CA ASN A 33 8.44 5.14 12.49
C ASN A 33 8.58 5.17 10.96
N ILE A 34 8.11 4.14 10.25
CA ILE A 34 8.08 4.14 8.78
C ILE A 34 7.30 5.35 8.24
N ILE A 35 6.18 5.72 8.88
CA ILE A 35 5.39 6.89 8.46
C ILE A 35 6.15 8.20 8.73
N LYS A 36 6.88 8.30 9.85
CA LYS A 36 7.65 9.51 10.22
C LYS A 36 8.89 9.72 9.35
N ASP A 37 9.52 8.64 8.92
CA ASP A 37 10.78 8.68 8.17
C ASP A 37 10.57 8.91 6.66
N HIS A 38 9.31 8.95 6.20
CA HIS A 38 8.96 9.10 4.78
C HIS A 38 7.98 10.25 4.54
N ASP A 39 8.23 11.01 3.48
CA ASP A 39 7.30 12.02 3.01
C ASP A 39 6.04 11.38 2.42
N THR A 40 4.90 12.06 2.50
CA THR A 40 3.65 11.61 1.87
C THR A 40 3.42 12.31 0.54
N ARG A 41 3.07 11.54 -0.49
CA ARG A 41 2.61 12.05 -1.80
C ARG A 41 1.14 11.76 -2.03
N GLU A 42 0.51 12.59 -2.85
CA GLU A 42 -0.89 12.41 -3.27
C GLU A 42 -1.11 11.03 -3.90
N THR A 43 -2.27 10.45 -3.58
CA THR A 43 -2.68 9.17 -4.17
C THR A 43 -2.99 9.37 -5.66
N GLY A 44 -2.27 8.66 -6.54
CA GLY A 44 -2.43 8.79 -8.00
C GLY A 44 -1.35 9.64 -8.67
N ALA A 45 -0.48 10.31 -7.90
CA ALA A 45 0.72 10.95 -8.44
C ALA A 45 1.63 9.90 -9.12
N SER A 46 2.21 10.26 -10.27
CA SER A 46 3.14 9.40 -10.98
C SER A 46 4.41 9.19 -10.16
N TYR A 47 4.87 7.93 -10.11
CA TYR A 47 6.14 7.57 -9.50
C TYR A 47 6.77 6.45 -10.29
N THR A 48 8.02 6.66 -10.68
CA THR A 48 8.84 5.64 -11.32
C THR A 48 9.86 5.19 -10.30
N TYR A 49 9.86 3.90 -9.98
CA TYR A 49 10.88 3.30 -9.13
C TYR A 49 12.08 2.94 -10.00
N ALA A 50 13.16 3.71 -9.89
CA ALA A 50 14.33 3.56 -10.74
C ALA A 50 15.23 2.39 -10.29
N GLU A 51 16.08 1.90 -11.19
CA GLU A 51 17.03 0.83 -10.90
C GLU A 51 17.99 1.19 -9.75
N ASP A 52 18.43 2.45 -9.69
CA ASP A 52 19.30 2.94 -8.61
C ASP A 52 18.60 2.94 -7.24
N ASP A 53 17.28 3.20 -7.22
CA ASP A 53 16.48 3.12 -6.01
C ASP A 53 16.34 1.65 -5.56
N PHE A 54 16.12 0.73 -6.49
CA PHE A 54 16.08 -0.70 -6.21
C PHE A 54 17.40 -1.22 -5.62
N LYS A 55 18.54 -0.84 -6.21
CA LYS A 55 19.87 -1.19 -5.69
C LYS A 55 20.08 -0.63 -4.28
N THR A 56 19.63 0.60 -4.03
CA THR A 56 19.84 1.27 -2.75
C THR A 56 18.93 0.76 -1.64
N ASP A 57 17.67 0.45 -1.93
CA ASP A 57 16.68 0.12 -0.92
C ASP A 57 16.60 -1.39 -0.63
N VAL A 58 16.83 -2.22 -1.65
CA VAL A 58 16.71 -3.68 -1.51
C VAL A 58 18.08 -4.34 -1.53
N GLU A 59 18.84 -4.22 -2.61
CA GLU A 59 20.10 -4.95 -2.76
C GLU A 59 21.12 -4.56 -1.71
N LYS A 60 21.26 -3.25 -1.41
CA LYS A 60 22.17 -2.77 -0.37
C LYS A 60 21.86 -3.37 1.00
N LYS A 61 20.58 -3.50 1.37
CA LYS A 61 20.18 -4.07 2.66
C LYS A 61 20.44 -5.56 2.75
N LEU A 62 20.25 -6.28 1.64
CA LEU A 62 20.65 -7.68 1.56
C LEU A 62 22.17 -7.83 1.68
N TRP A 63 22.95 -6.99 0.99
CA TRP A 63 24.40 -6.96 1.11
C TRP A 63 24.89 -6.65 2.52
N GLU A 64 24.28 -5.68 3.22
CA GLU A 64 24.57 -5.40 4.62
C GLU A 64 24.35 -6.65 5.51
N GLY A 65 23.31 -7.44 5.23
CA GLY A 65 23.04 -8.71 5.91
C GLY A 65 24.06 -9.80 5.58
N VAL A 66 24.42 -9.95 4.30
CA VAL A 66 25.44 -10.89 3.83
C VAL A 66 26.77 -10.63 4.50
N VAL A 67 27.26 -9.38 4.47
CA VAL A 67 28.55 -9.00 5.10
C VAL A 67 28.58 -9.36 6.58
N ARG A 68 27.49 -9.11 7.32
CA ARG A 68 27.40 -9.48 8.74
C ARG A 68 27.38 -10.99 8.97
N ALA A 69 26.73 -11.75 8.10
CA ALA A 69 26.73 -13.19 8.19
C ALA A 69 28.12 -13.75 7.91
N THR A 70 28.80 -13.24 6.88
CA THR A 70 30.17 -13.60 6.53
C THR A 70 31.14 -13.34 7.69
N ASP A 71 31.05 -12.17 8.33
CA ASP A 71 31.82 -11.83 9.52
C ASP A 71 31.52 -12.77 10.71
N PHE A 72 30.25 -13.04 10.97
CA PHE A 72 29.84 -13.91 12.08
C PHE A 72 30.31 -15.37 11.93
N PHE A 73 30.25 -15.90 10.70
CA PHE A 73 30.64 -17.29 10.41
C PHE A 73 32.12 -17.44 10.03
N ASP A 74 32.88 -16.35 9.98
CA ASP A 74 34.29 -16.33 9.59
C ASP A 74 34.55 -17.06 8.27
N CYS A 75 33.79 -16.69 7.22
CA CYS A 75 33.92 -17.29 5.90
C CYS A 75 34.45 -16.30 4.86
N ASP A 76 35.20 -16.82 3.89
CA ASP A 76 35.55 -16.06 2.70
C ASP A 76 34.44 -16.15 1.66
N MET A 77 34.15 -15.04 0.98
CA MET A 77 33.09 -14.94 0.00
C MET A 77 33.55 -14.13 -1.20
N ASP A 78 33.34 -14.68 -2.40
CA ASP A 78 33.51 -13.93 -3.64
C ASP A 78 32.27 -13.05 -3.88
N ALA A 79 32.49 -11.73 -3.91
CA ALA A 79 31.42 -10.76 -4.13
C ALA A 79 30.78 -10.88 -5.52
N ALA A 80 31.53 -11.28 -6.55
CA ALA A 80 31.01 -11.43 -7.91
C ALA A 80 30.07 -12.64 -8.01
N GLU A 81 30.43 -13.76 -7.37
CA GLU A 81 29.55 -14.94 -7.31
C GLU A 81 28.29 -14.66 -6.48
N MET A 82 28.44 -13.92 -5.37
CA MET A 82 27.32 -13.62 -4.49
C MET A 82 26.36 -12.57 -5.06
N GLN A 83 26.81 -11.68 -5.96
CA GLN A 83 25.95 -10.67 -6.58
C GLN A 83 24.75 -11.27 -7.30
N ASP A 84 24.91 -12.38 -8.03
CA ASP A 84 23.79 -13.04 -8.72
C ASP A 84 22.76 -13.60 -7.72
N VAL A 85 23.22 -14.14 -6.60
CA VAL A 85 22.36 -14.64 -5.51
C VAL A 85 21.58 -13.48 -4.88
N VAL A 86 22.25 -12.38 -4.54
CA VAL A 86 21.64 -11.19 -3.94
C VAL A 86 20.61 -10.57 -4.89
N SER A 87 20.94 -10.38 -6.17
CA SER A 87 20.01 -9.82 -7.16
C SER A 87 18.79 -10.72 -7.38
N LYS A 88 18.96 -12.05 -7.40
CA LYS A 88 17.83 -12.99 -7.50
C LYS A 88 16.91 -12.89 -6.28
N LEU A 89 17.49 -12.84 -5.08
CA LEU A 89 16.73 -12.71 -3.84
C LEU A 89 15.99 -11.36 -3.76
N ALA A 90 16.65 -10.27 -4.15
CA ALA A 90 16.06 -8.94 -4.20
C ALA A 90 14.84 -8.89 -5.13
N LYS A 91 14.97 -9.46 -6.33
CA LYS A 91 13.87 -9.55 -7.30
C LYS A 91 12.73 -10.41 -6.76
N HIS A 92 13.04 -11.57 -6.20
CA HIS A 92 12.03 -12.47 -5.63
C HIS A 92 11.26 -11.82 -4.48
N LEU A 93 11.94 -11.07 -3.60
CA LEU A 93 11.31 -10.34 -2.51
C LEU A 93 10.29 -9.31 -3.03
N ILE A 94 10.68 -8.52 -4.04
CA ILE A 94 9.77 -7.54 -4.65
C ILE A 94 8.58 -8.22 -5.33
N ASP A 95 8.81 -9.32 -6.04
CA ASP A 95 7.73 -10.07 -6.68
C ASP A 95 6.74 -10.65 -5.66
N GLU A 96 7.22 -11.21 -4.54
CA GLU A 96 6.35 -11.67 -3.46
C GLU A 96 5.53 -10.52 -2.86
N VAL A 97 6.15 -9.37 -2.59
CA VAL A 97 5.44 -8.18 -2.10
C VAL A 97 4.38 -7.73 -3.11
N ARG A 98 4.69 -7.74 -4.41
CA ARG A 98 3.75 -7.40 -5.49
C ARG A 98 2.56 -8.35 -5.50
N ILE A 99 2.80 -9.65 -5.44
CA ILE A 99 1.78 -10.70 -5.46
C ILE A 99 0.88 -10.60 -4.23
N LYS A 100 1.46 -10.55 -3.02
CA LYS A 100 0.72 -10.45 -1.76
C LYS A 100 -0.01 -9.12 -1.61
N GLY A 101 0.56 -8.05 -2.16
CA GLY A 101 -0.05 -6.73 -2.24
C GLY A 101 -1.22 -6.63 -3.24
N GLY A 102 -1.48 -7.67 -4.04
CA GLY A 102 -2.57 -7.70 -5.01
C GLY A 102 -2.35 -6.80 -6.23
N VAL A 103 -1.10 -6.44 -6.53
CA VAL A 103 -0.75 -5.60 -7.68
C VAL A 103 -0.79 -6.45 -8.95
N ARG A 104 -1.87 -6.31 -9.73
CA ARG A 104 -2.14 -7.17 -10.91
C ARG A 104 -1.59 -6.62 -12.23
N HIS A 105 -1.35 -5.31 -12.37
CA HIS A 105 -0.92 -4.68 -13.62
C HIS A 105 0.20 -3.63 -13.41
N GLY A 106 1.15 -3.58 -14.36
CA GLY A 106 1.90 -2.36 -14.69
C GLY A 106 2.99 -1.87 -13.73
N VAL A 107 3.47 -2.68 -12.79
CA VAL A 107 4.64 -2.33 -11.97
C VAL A 107 5.59 -3.52 -11.89
N GLY A 108 5.97 -4.05 -13.05
CA GLY A 108 7.20 -4.83 -13.13
C GLY A 108 8.34 -3.83 -13.00
N ALA A 109 9.28 -4.06 -12.07
CA ALA A 109 10.47 -3.22 -11.90
C ALA A 109 11.41 -3.18 -13.13
N TYR A 110 11.02 -3.80 -14.25
CA TYR A 110 11.84 -4.02 -15.44
C TYR A 110 11.01 -4.11 -16.73
N GLU A 111 10.16 -3.12 -17.03
CA GLU A 111 9.71 -2.92 -18.42
C GLU A 111 10.00 -1.46 -18.86
N PRO A 112 10.91 -1.25 -19.83
CA PRO A 112 11.02 0.05 -20.48
C PRO A 112 9.77 0.31 -21.33
N ASN A 113 9.20 1.51 -21.19
CA ASN A 113 8.17 2.02 -22.09
C ASN A 113 8.62 1.84 -23.56
N VAL A 114 7.89 1.04 -24.34
CA VAL A 114 8.18 0.88 -25.76
C VAL A 114 7.62 2.11 -26.52
N PRO A 115 8.41 2.82 -27.33
CA PRO A 115 7.91 3.99 -28.06
C PRO A 115 6.84 3.58 -29.08
N GLY A 116 5.59 3.99 -28.86
CA GLY A 116 4.49 3.78 -29.81
C GLY A 116 3.21 3.17 -29.24
N GLU A 117 3.22 2.69 -27.99
CA GLU A 117 1.99 2.23 -27.33
C GLU A 117 1.17 3.44 -26.88
N ARG A 118 0.12 3.77 -27.64
CA ARG A 118 -0.97 4.59 -27.12
C ARG A 118 -1.82 3.67 -26.25
N LEU A 119 -1.63 3.73 -24.94
CA LEU A 119 -2.61 3.19 -24.00
C LEU A 119 -3.95 3.86 -24.33
N GLU A 120 -4.89 3.09 -24.87
CA GLU A 120 -6.30 3.48 -24.81
C GLU A 120 -6.58 3.72 -23.33
N ARG A 121 -6.88 4.98 -23.00
CA ARG A 121 -7.34 5.34 -21.67
C ARG A 121 -8.63 4.55 -21.45
N VAL A 122 -8.53 3.43 -20.73
CA VAL A 122 -9.70 2.86 -20.08
C VAL A 122 -10.02 3.83 -18.94
N THR A 123 -10.79 4.87 -19.25
CA THR A 123 -11.62 5.53 -18.25
C THR A 123 -12.54 4.45 -17.72
N ILE A 124 -12.19 3.88 -16.58
CA ILE A 124 -13.18 3.20 -15.75
C ILE A 124 -14.07 4.33 -15.25
N GLU A 125 -15.11 4.65 -16.01
CA GLU A 125 -16.28 5.30 -15.45
C GLU A 125 -16.82 4.31 -14.42
N VAL A 126 -16.47 4.53 -13.16
CA VAL A 126 -17.23 3.96 -12.06
C VAL A 126 -18.57 4.68 -12.15
N GLU A 127 -19.57 4.03 -12.76
CA GLU A 127 -20.95 4.37 -12.46
C GLU A 127 -21.08 4.26 -10.95
N GLU A 128 -21.13 5.40 -10.27
CA GLU A 128 -21.71 5.46 -8.94
C GLU A 128 -23.06 4.71 -9.05
N PRO A 129 -23.27 3.60 -8.31
CA PRO A 129 -24.59 3.01 -8.29
C PRO A 129 -25.53 4.13 -7.86
N ALA A 130 -26.54 4.40 -8.70
CA ALA A 130 -27.50 5.45 -8.47
C ALA A 130 -28.12 5.26 -7.07
N ASP A 131 -27.62 6.02 -6.10
CA ASP A 131 -28.21 6.21 -4.78
C ASP A 131 -29.50 7.05 -4.91
N ALA A 132 -30.37 6.67 -5.83
CA ALA A 132 -31.67 7.28 -6.08
C ALA A 132 -32.83 6.37 -5.63
N GLU A 133 -32.61 5.09 -5.30
CA GLU A 133 -33.66 4.21 -4.77
C GLU A 133 -33.54 3.89 -3.27
N LEU A 134 -32.37 4.10 -2.64
CA LEU A 134 -32.25 3.96 -1.17
C LEU A 134 -32.67 5.21 -0.38
N LEU A 135 -32.82 6.36 -1.06
CA LEU A 135 -33.30 7.61 -0.44
C LEU A 135 -34.83 7.77 -0.44
N SER A 136 -35.58 6.96 -1.20
CA SER A 136 -37.06 6.98 -1.17
C SER A 136 -37.60 6.15 0.00
N PHE A 137 -37.02 4.97 0.26
CA PHE A 137 -37.45 4.09 1.35
C PHE A 137 -37.20 4.71 2.73
N GLY A 138 -36.08 5.41 2.91
CA GLY A 138 -35.77 6.12 4.16
C GLY A 138 -36.67 7.34 4.40
N LYS A 139 -37.09 8.06 3.35
CA LYS A 139 -38.01 9.20 3.48
C LYS A 139 -39.43 8.77 3.84
N ASP A 140 -39.91 7.66 3.31
CA ASP A 140 -41.26 7.17 3.62
C ASP A 140 -41.35 6.61 5.05
N ILE A 141 -40.28 5.96 5.55
CA ILE A 141 -40.19 5.53 6.95
C ILE A 141 -40.12 6.74 7.89
N LEU A 142 -39.28 7.74 7.59
CA LEU A 142 -39.18 8.96 8.42
C LEU A 142 -40.49 9.76 8.42
N LYS A 143 -41.20 9.81 7.29
CA LYS A 143 -42.50 10.48 7.20
C LYS A 143 -43.58 9.72 7.98
N ALA A 144 -43.62 8.38 7.87
CA ALA A 144 -44.53 7.53 8.65
C ALA A 144 -44.28 7.64 10.16
N CYS A 145 -43.01 7.67 10.60
CA CYS A 145 -42.66 7.92 12.01
C CYS A 145 -43.06 9.32 12.48
N SER A 146 -42.93 10.37 11.65
CA SER A 146 -43.34 11.73 12.04
C SER A 146 -44.87 11.87 12.20
N VAL A 147 -45.65 11.19 11.36
CA VAL A 147 -47.12 11.20 11.43
C VAL A 147 -47.60 10.41 12.66
N ALA A 148 -47.00 9.25 12.94
CA ALA A 148 -47.33 8.46 14.12
C ALA A 148 -47.02 9.19 15.45
N MET A 149 -45.95 9.98 15.51
CA MET A 149 -45.65 10.79 16.69
C MET A 149 -46.58 12.00 16.84
N SER A 150 -46.98 12.65 15.73
CA SER A 150 -47.96 13.75 15.76
C SER A 150 -49.37 13.29 16.15
N GLU A 151 -49.75 12.04 15.89
CA GLU A 151 -51.06 11.49 16.28
C GLU A 151 -51.05 10.99 17.74
N ALA A 152 -49.91 10.53 18.25
CA ALA A 152 -49.74 10.20 19.67
C ALA A 152 -49.78 11.44 20.58
N GLU A 153 -49.31 12.60 20.11
CA GLU A 153 -49.35 13.86 20.87
C GLU A 153 -50.72 14.58 20.83
N LYS A 154 -51.63 14.18 19.94
CA LYS A 154 -53.02 14.72 19.88
C LYS A 154 -54.07 13.81 20.50
N GLY A 155 -53.66 12.64 21.02
CA GLY A 155 -54.52 11.62 21.61
C GLY A 155 -54.39 11.48 23.13
N ASN A 156 -53.89 12.51 23.83
CA ASN A 156 -53.80 12.58 25.30
C ASN A 156 -54.36 13.92 25.81
#